data_AF-A0A7Y7CHW7-F1
#
_entry.id   AF-A0A7Y7CHW7-F1
#
_cell.length_a   1.000
_cell.length_b   1.000
_cell.length_c   1.000
_cell.angle_alpha   90.00
_cell.angle_beta   90.00
_cell.angle_gamma   90.00
#
_symmetry.space_group_name_H-M   'P 1'
#
loop_
_entity.id
_entity.type
_entity.pdbx_description
1 polymer ?
#
loop_
_entity_poly.entity_id
_entity_poly.type
_entity_poly.pdbx_seq_one_letter_code
_entity_poly.pdbx_strand_id
1 'polypeptide(L)'
;MKECLPYFGAYQDAMTTKGWSLFHSRLSFAMNVKLISPQEVIQRTEETWQENQEIPLSAVEGFIRQILGWREYMRGIYWKFMPGYAKENFFQNDRKLPGWFWSGKTKMKCLSHAIGQSLDYAYAHHIQRLMVTGNFALLAGIHPDEVDQWYLGIYIDAVEWVEITNTRGMSQFADGGIVATKPYVSSANYLHKMSHYCSGCSYDHKKKLGEKACPFNSLYWDFLERNRGSLQKNPRMGMIYRVWDKNSAENKKQIIEQAASYLERIEEL
;
A
#
# COMPACT_ATOMS: atom_id res chain seq x y z
N MET A 1 -8.50 11.32 -20.44
CA MET A 1 -7.29 12.03 -20.89
C MET A 1 -7.34 13.51 -20.55
N LYS A 2 -8.21 14.33 -21.16
CA LYS A 2 -8.26 15.80 -20.96
C LYS A 2 -8.37 16.28 -19.50
N GLU A 3 -9.27 15.69 -18.71
CA GLU A 3 -9.55 16.17 -17.34
C GLU A 3 -8.53 15.71 -16.28
N CYS A 4 -8.09 14.44 -16.34
CA CYS A 4 -7.30 13.85 -15.27
C CYS A 4 -5.80 13.79 -15.56
N LEU A 5 -5.40 13.58 -16.82
CA LEU A 5 -4.00 13.41 -17.19
C LEU A 5 -3.12 14.60 -16.78
N PRO A 6 -3.54 15.88 -16.93
CA PRO A 6 -2.73 17.03 -16.52
C PRO A 6 -2.34 17.01 -15.04
N TYR A 7 -3.16 16.39 -14.20
CA TYR A 7 -3.00 16.36 -12.76
C TYR A 7 -2.47 15.01 -12.24
N PHE A 8 -2.36 13.99 -13.09
CA PHE A 8 -2.02 12.63 -12.69
C PHE A 8 -0.72 12.58 -11.85
N GLY A 9 0.37 13.13 -12.37
CA GLY A 9 1.67 13.08 -11.70
C GLY A 9 1.70 13.88 -10.39
N ALA A 10 1.04 15.05 -10.34
CA ALA A 10 1.04 15.93 -9.17
C ALA A 10 0.30 15.31 -7.97
N TYR A 11 -0.72 14.48 -8.21
CA TYR A 11 -1.57 13.91 -7.18
C TYR A 11 -1.47 12.38 -7.08
N GLN A 12 -0.47 11.76 -7.72
CA GLN A 12 -0.35 10.30 -7.84
C GLN A 12 -0.37 9.57 -6.48
N ASP A 13 0.25 10.16 -5.47
CA ASP A 13 0.35 9.61 -4.12
C ASP A 13 -0.51 10.38 -3.08
N ALA A 14 -1.33 11.32 -3.53
CA ALA A 14 -2.19 12.10 -2.65
C ALA A 14 -3.44 11.29 -2.25
N MET A 15 -3.87 11.44 -1.00
CA MET A 15 -5.08 10.80 -0.47
C MET A 15 -5.99 11.85 0.15
N THR A 16 -7.29 11.77 -0.09
CA THR A 16 -8.25 12.73 0.45
C THR A 16 -9.61 12.09 0.68
N THR A 17 -10.35 12.60 1.66
CA THR A 17 -11.74 12.20 1.89
C THR A 17 -12.73 12.92 0.98
N LYS A 18 -12.25 13.83 0.12
CA LYS A 18 -13.11 14.67 -0.74
C LYS A 18 -13.33 14.11 -2.15
N GLY A 19 -12.57 13.09 -2.56
CA GLY A 19 -12.62 12.55 -3.91
C GLY A 19 -11.98 11.18 -3.96
N TRP A 20 -12.80 10.16 -4.20
CA TRP A 20 -12.41 8.75 -4.13
C TRP A 20 -11.42 8.32 -5.23
N SER A 21 -11.48 8.96 -6.41
CA SER A 21 -10.61 8.63 -7.54
C SER A 21 -9.46 9.61 -7.76
N LEU A 22 -9.48 10.78 -7.11
CA LEU A 22 -8.70 11.95 -7.51
C LEU A 22 -8.59 12.05 -9.05
N PHE A 23 -7.35 12.04 -9.58
CA PHE A 23 -7.04 12.15 -10.99
C PHE A 23 -6.56 10.83 -11.61
N HIS A 24 -6.96 9.69 -11.03
CA HIS A 24 -6.66 8.37 -11.58
C HIS A 24 -7.61 8.00 -12.73
N SER A 25 -7.12 7.23 -13.70
CA SER A 25 -7.84 6.93 -14.94
C SER A 25 -9.05 6.00 -14.76
N ARG A 26 -9.01 5.11 -13.76
CA ARG A 26 -10.02 4.06 -13.51
C ARG A 26 -10.19 3.08 -14.69
N LEU A 27 -9.14 2.89 -15.48
CA LEU A 27 -9.15 2.02 -16.67
C LEU A 27 -8.69 0.58 -16.41
N SER A 28 -8.25 0.28 -15.18
CA SER A 28 -7.64 -1.02 -14.82
C SER A 28 -8.55 -2.20 -15.12
N PHE A 29 -9.83 -2.13 -14.74
CA PHE A 29 -10.82 -3.16 -15.05
C PHE A 29 -10.92 -3.40 -16.57
N ALA A 30 -11.21 -2.35 -17.34
CA ALA A 30 -11.39 -2.44 -18.78
C ALA A 30 -10.16 -3.03 -19.49
N MET A 31 -8.95 -2.66 -19.06
CA MET A 31 -7.70 -3.25 -19.58
C MET A 31 -7.50 -4.72 -19.17
N ASN A 32 -7.92 -5.10 -17.97
CA ASN A 32 -7.72 -6.46 -17.45
C ASN A 32 -8.69 -7.45 -18.10
N VAL A 33 -9.93 -7.04 -18.34
CA VAL A 33 -10.96 -7.83 -19.07
C VAL A 33 -10.93 -7.66 -20.59
N LYS A 34 -9.90 -7.00 -21.13
CA LYS A 34 -9.65 -6.84 -22.58
C LYS A 34 -10.70 -6.02 -23.35
N LEU A 35 -11.45 -5.16 -22.66
CA LEU A 35 -12.36 -4.20 -23.31
C LEU A 35 -11.59 -3.09 -24.04
N ILE A 36 -10.41 -2.73 -23.54
CA ILE A 36 -9.48 -1.78 -24.17
C ILE A 36 -8.06 -2.35 -24.10
N SER A 37 -7.26 -2.09 -25.14
CA SER A 37 -5.88 -2.57 -25.14
C SER A 37 -4.94 -1.61 -24.38
N PRO A 38 -3.93 -2.10 -23.65
CA PRO A 38 -2.92 -1.24 -23.03
C PRO A 38 -2.20 -0.34 -24.05
N GLN A 39 -1.95 -0.86 -25.26
CA GLN A 39 -1.29 -0.13 -26.33
C GLN A 39 -2.14 1.06 -26.81
N GLU A 40 -3.44 0.87 -27.00
CA GLU A 40 -4.38 1.94 -27.34
C GLU A 40 -4.39 3.05 -26.27
N VAL A 41 -4.39 2.68 -24.99
CA VAL A 41 -4.34 3.65 -23.89
C VAL A 41 -3.04 4.45 -23.92
N ILE A 42 -1.90 3.80 -24.15
CA ILE A 42 -0.59 4.44 -24.25
C ILE A 42 -0.53 5.39 -25.44
N GLN A 43 -0.89 4.91 -26.64
CA GLN A 43 -0.90 5.72 -27.86
C GLN A 43 -1.81 6.93 -27.69
N ARG A 44 -3.01 6.75 -27.14
CA ARG A 44 -3.92 7.86 -26.91
C ARG A 44 -3.39 8.87 -25.89
N THR A 45 -2.64 8.42 -24.89
CA THR A 45 -1.95 9.31 -23.94
C THR A 45 -0.86 10.13 -24.65
N GLU A 46 -0.04 9.51 -25.50
CA GLU A 46 1.00 10.19 -26.27
C GLU A 46 0.40 11.21 -27.26
N GLU A 47 -0.62 10.81 -28.02
CA GLU A 47 -1.36 11.69 -28.93
C GLU A 47 -1.94 12.91 -28.20
N THR A 48 -2.58 12.69 -27.04
CA THR A 48 -3.14 13.80 -26.24
C THR A 48 -2.05 14.79 -25.81
N TRP A 49 -0.85 14.31 -25.49
CA TRP A 49 0.27 15.18 -25.13
C TRP A 49 0.86 15.90 -26.34
N GLN A 50 0.93 15.25 -27.50
CA GLN A 50 1.36 15.89 -28.76
C GLN A 50 0.39 17.00 -29.19
N GLU A 51 -0.91 16.80 -28.99
CA GLU A 51 -1.96 17.80 -29.25
C GLU A 51 -1.98 18.93 -28.20
N ASN A 52 -1.53 18.66 -26.97
CA ASN A 52 -1.48 19.64 -25.89
C ASN A 52 -0.23 19.47 -25.01
N GLN A 53 0.83 20.18 -25.38
CA GLN A 53 2.10 20.17 -24.67
C GLN A 53 2.10 20.96 -23.34
N GLU A 54 0.99 21.61 -22.96
CA GLU A 54 0.84 22.18 -21.63
C GLU A 54 0.69 21.10 -20.55
N ILE A 55 0.29 19.88 -20.95
CA ILE A 55 0.27 18.73 -20.06
C ILE A 55 1.73 18.39 -19.67
N PRO A 56 2.07 18.38 -18.37
CA PRO A 56 3.43 18.10 -17.94
C PRO A 56 3.90 16.72 -18.42
N LEU A 57 5.08 16.65 -19.04
CA LEU A 57 5.65 15.39 -19.50
C LEU A 57 5.78 14.36 -18.37
N SER A 58 6.01 14.81 -17.13
CA SER A 58 6.06 13.94 -15.95
C SER A 58 4.73 13.24 -15.66
N ALA A 59 3.59 13.86 -15.97
CA ALA A 59 2.28 13.25 -15.82
C ALA A 59 2.03 12.19 -16.90
N VAL A 60 2.46 12.48 -18.13
CA VAL A 60 2.34 11.59 -19.30
C VAL A 60 3.22 10.35 -19.13
N GLU A 61 4.52 10.56 -18.89
CA GLU A 61 5.49 9.48 -18.61
C GLU A 61 5.05 8.67 -17.39
N GLY A 62 4.67 9.36 -16.31
CA GLY A 62 4.25 8.72 -15.08
C GLY A 62 3.06 7.79 -15.31
N PHE A 63 2.08 8.21 -16.12
CA PHE A 63 0.92 7.39 -16.47
C PHE A 63 1.29 6.19 -17.34
N ILE A 64 2.04 6.42 -18.43
CA ILE A 64 2.51 5.34 -19.33
C ILE A 64 3.33 4.31 -18.57
N ARG A 65 4.22 4.74 -17.66
CA ARG A 65 5.05 3.85 -16.84
C ARG A 65 4.24 2.91 -15.95
N GLN A 66 3.03 3.29 -15.53
CA GLN A 66 2.17 2.36 -14.77
C GLN A 66 1.66 1.21 -15.65
N ILE A 67 1.45 1.47 -16.94
CA ILE A 67 0.90 0.51 -17.90
C ILE A 67 2.03 -0.29 -18.57
N LEU A 68 2.92 0.39 -19.29
CA LEU A 68 4.02 -0.26 -20.01
C LEU A 68 5.07 -0.85 -19.05
N GLY A 69 5.31 -0.19 -17.92
CA GLY A 69 6.24 -0.64 -16.90
C GLY A 69 5.59 -1.62 -15.94
N TRP A 70 4.91 -1.11 -14.92
CA TRP A 70 4.47 -1.92 -13.79
C TRP A 70 3.50 -3.04 -14.17
N ARG A 71 2.47 -2.78 -14.98
CA ARG A 71 1.50 -3.81 -15.36
C ARG A 71 2.15 -4.96 -16.14
N GLU A 72 2.98 -4.67 -17.13
CA GLU A 72 3.67 -5.72 -17.90
C GLU A 72 4.76 -6.41 -17.07
N TYR A 73 5.48 -5.68 -16.21
CA TYR A 73 6.46 -6.26 -15.29
C TYR A 73 5.82 -7.27 -14.33
N MET A 74 4.71 -6.90 -13.70
CA MET A 74 3.94 -7.80 -12.80
C MET A 74 3.48 -9.06 -13.53
N ARG A 75 3.00 -8.91 -14.77
CA ARG A 75 2.64 -10.06 -15.61
C ARG A 75 3.83 -11.00 -15.85
N GLY A 76 5.01 -10.43 -16.12
CA GLY A 76 6.24 -11.21 -16.29
C GLY A 76 6.65 -11.95 -15.02
N ILE A 77 6.54 -11.31 -13.85
CA ILE A 77 6.80 -11.95 -12.55
C ILE A 77 5.85 -13.12 -12.33
N TYR A 78 4.55 -12.92 -12.55
CA TYR A 78 3.56 -13.98 -12.36
C TYR A 78 3.91 -15.24 -13.16
N TRP A 79 4.12 -15.11 -14.49
CA TRP A 79 4.42 -16.26 -15.34
C TRP A 79 5.79 -16.89 -15.09
N LYS A 80 6.74 -16.13 -14.54
CA LYS A 80 8.08 -16.63 -14.23
C LYS A 80 8.11 -17.47 -12.95
N PHE A 81 7.33 -17.09 -11.94
CA PHE A 81 7.47 -17.64 -10.58
C PHE A 81 6.26 -18.48 -10.12
N MET A 82 5.09 -18.37 -10.76
CA MET A 82 3.96 -19.23 -10.43
C MET A 82 4.18 -20.68 -10.89
N PRO A 83 3.63 -21.67 -10.16
CA PRO A 83 2.75 -21.53 -8.99
C PRO A 83 3.49 -21.35 -7.65
N GLY A 84 4.83 -21.41 -7.63
CA GLY A 84 5.63 -21.32 -6.40
C GLY A 84 5.46 -19.99 -5.66
N TYR A 85 5.26 -18.89 -6.41
CA TYR A 85 5.09 -17.55 -5.87
C TYR A 85 3.93 -17.43 -4.86
N ALA A 86 2.85 -18.21 -5.02
CA ALA A 86 1.71 -18.23 -4.10
C ALA A 86 2.05 -18.81 -2.71
N LYS A 87 3.23 -19.40 -2.53
CA LYS A 87 3.68 -19.95 -1.24
C LYS A 87 4.66 -19.03 -0.51
N GLU A 88 5.05 -17.91 -1.12
CA GLU A 88 6.04 -17.01 -0.57
C GLU A 88 5.52 -16.32 0.70
N ASN A 89 6.27 -16.44 1.80
CA ASN A 89 5.98 -15.82 3.09
C ASN A 89 7.30 -15.52 3.82
N PHE A 90 8.11 -14.62 3.26
CA PHE A 90 9.46 -14.30 3.71
C PHE A 90 9.57 -13.97 5.20
N PHE A 91 8.58 -13.28 5.77
CA PHE A 91 8.56 -12.92 7.20
C PHE A 91 7.90 -13.97 8.11
N GLN A 92 7.42 -15.09 7.55
CA GLN A 92 6.70 -16.13 8.29
C GLN A 92 5.50 -15.57 9.07
N ASN A 93 4.79 -14.62 8.47
CA ASN A 93 3.60 -14.03 9.06
C ASN A 93 2.47 -15.06 9.12
N ASP A 94 1.72 -15.10 10.22
CA ASP A 94 0.69 -16.12 10.50
C ASP A 94 -0.66 -15.54 10.97
N ARG A 95 -0.73 -14.23 11.23
CA ARG A 95 -1.93 -13.60 11.79
C ARG A 95 -3.06 -13.52 10.78
N LYS A 96 -4.29 -13.75 11.24
CA LYS A 96 -5.52 -13.60 10.46
C LYS A 96 -5.85 -12.14 10.17
N LEU A 97 -6.49 -11.89 9.03
CA LEU A 97 -6.95 -10.55 8.68
C LEU A 97 -8.04 -10.10 9.65
N PRO A 98 -7.94 -8.90 10.26
CA PRO A 98 -8.94 -8.44 11.21
C PRO A 98 -10.33 -8.30 10.60
N GLY A 99 -11.38 -8.63 11.36
CA GLY A 99 -12.76 -8.65 10.87
C GLY A 99 -13.23 -7.30 10.30
N TRP A 100 -12.71 -6.19 10.81
CA TRP A 100 -13.04 -4.85 10.29
C TRP A 100 -12.52 -4.56 8.88
N PHE A 101 -11.63 -5.38 8.30
CA PHE A 101 -11.31 -5.30 6.86
C PHE A 101 -12.53 -5.58 5.96
N TRP A 102 -13.51 -6.35 6.46
CA TRP A 102 -14.73 -6.68 5.72
C TRP A 102 -15.90 -5.73 5.99
N SER A 103 -15.74 -4.76 6.90
CA SER A 103 -16.81 -3.82 7.27
C SER A 103 -16.40 -2.35 7.32
N GLY A 104 -15.10 -2.04 7.32
CA GLY A 104 -14.57 -0.69 7.51
C GLY A 104 -14.76 -0.12 8.92
N LYS A 105 -15.25 -0.93 9.88
CA LYS A 105 -15.56 -0.52 11.26
C LYS A 105 -14.31 -0.54 12.15
N THR A 106 -13.45 0.45 11.95
CA THR A 106 -12.24 0.69 12.76
C THR A 106 -12.15 2.16 13.16
N LYS A 107 -11.50 2.47 14.29
CA LYS A 107 -11.27 3.87 14.72
C LYS A 107 -10.13 4.54 13.95
N MET A 108 -9.33 3.76 13.21
CA MET A 108 -8.29 4.27 12.33
C MET A 108 -8.92 4.87 11.06
N LYS A 109 -9.16 6.19 11.07
CA LYS A 109 -9.88 6.90 9.99
C LYS A 109 -9.33 6.64 8.57
N CYS A 110 -8.01 6.50 8.40
CA CYS A 110 -7.40 6.15 7.12
C CYS A 110 -7.89 4.80 6.60
N LEU A 111 -7.88 3.77 7.45
CA LEU A 111 -8.32 2.41 7.13
C LEU A 111 -9.83 2.36 6.96
N SER A 112 -10.60 2.96 7.89
CA SER A 112 -12.06 3.03 7.78
C SER A 112 -12.50 3.64 6.44
N HIS A 113 -11.87 4.75 6.03
CA HIS A 113 -12.17 5.39 4.74
C HIS A 113 -11.73 4.54 3.55
N ALA A 114 -10.48 4.05 3.52
CA ALA A 114 -9.97 3.29 2.38
C ALA A 114 -10.72 1.96 2.19
N ILE A 115 -11.05 1.26 3.28
CA ILE A 115 -11.83 0.03 3.25
C ILE A 115 -13.27 0.32 2.86
N GLY A 116 -13.93 1.30 3.49
CA GLY A 116 -15.30 1.70 3.15
C GLY A 116 -15.44 2.04 1.67
N GLN A 117 -14.55 2.87 1.13
CA GLN A 117 -14.50 3.20 -0.29
C GLN A 117 -14.30 1.95 -1.17
N SER A 118 -13.45 1.02 -0.74
CA SER A 118 -13.23 -0.22 -1.49
C SER A 118 -14.48 -1.09 -1.52
N LEU A 119 -15.23 -1.17 -0.43
CA LEU A 119 -16.48 -1.92 -0.35
C LEU A 119 -17.62 -1.24 -1.13
N ASP A 120 -17.70 0.10 -1.10
CA ASP A 120 -18.76 0.86 -1.76
C ASP A 120 -18.58 0.92 -3.29
N TYR A 121 -17.33 1.05 -3.77
CA TYR A 121 -17.02 1.27 -5.19
C TYR A 121 -16.29 0.11 -5.87
N ALA A 122 -15.95 -0.96 -5.13
CA ALA A 122 -15.00 -1.98 -5.57
C ALA A 122 -13.66 -1.37 -6.04
N TYR A 123 -13.28 -0.20 -5.50
CA TYR A 123 -12.14 0.58 -5.97
C TYR A 123 -11.46 1.40 -4.86
N ALA A 124 -10.14 1.24 -4.78
CA ALA A 124 -9.22 2.17 -4.17
C ALA A 124 -8.08 2.46 -5.15
N HIS A 125 -7.56 3.68 -5.12
CA HIS A 125 -6.42 4.02 -5.96
C HIS A 125 -5.11 3.46 -5.36
N HIS A 126 -4.04 3.42 -6.17
CA HIS A 126 -2.83 2.65 -5.88
C HIS A 126 -2.25 2.91 -4.48
N ILE A 127 -2.10 4.17 -4.07
CA ILE A 127 -1.46 4.50 -2.81
C ILE A 127 -2.32 4.16 -1.57
N GLN A 128 -3.66 4.11 -1.71
CA GLN A 128 -4.54 3.59 -0.66
C GLN A 128 -4.29 2.10 -0.46
N ARG A 129 -4.22 1.33 -1.56
CA ARG A 129 -3.89 -0.11 -1.52
C ARG A 129 -2.52 -0.33 -0.88
N LEU A 130 -1.49 0.33 -1.38
CA LEU A 130 -0.11 0.10 -0.93
C LEU A 130 0.15 0.63 0.50
N MET A 131 -0.13 1.90 0.74
CA MET A 131 0.37 2.60 1.93
C MET A 131 -0.64 2.72 3.08
N VAL A 132 -1.90 2.35 2.87
CA VAL A 132 -2.93 2.30 3.92
C VAL A 132 -3.22 0.86 4.31
N THR A 133 -3.93 0.10 3.48
CA THR A 133 -4.36 -1.27 3.80
C THR A 133 -3.20 -2.25 3.74
N GLY A 134 -2.37 -2.17 2.69
CA GLY A 134 -1.18 -3.00 2.52
C GLY A 134 -0.12 -2.79 3.58
N ASN A 135 0.22 -1.52 3.84
CA ASN A 135 1.13 -1.13 4.92
C ASN A 135 0.63 -1.62 6.28
N PHE A 136 -0.66 -1.44 6.62
CA PHE A 136 -1.19 -1.98 7.88
C PHE A 136 -1.06 -3.49 7.95
N ALA A 137 -1.48 -4.22 6.91
CA ALA A 137 -1.40 -5.69 6.90
C ALA A 137 0.04 -6.19 7.09
N LEU A 138 1.00 -5.55 6.44
CA LEU A 138 2.42 -5.90 6.59
C LEU A 138 2.94 -5.58 8.00
N LEU A 139 2.65 -4.38 8.50
CA LEU A 139 3.03 -3.97 9.85
C LEU A 139 2.41 -4.87 10.92
N ALA A 140 1.16 -5.26 10.74
CA ALA A 140 0.44 -6.16 11.62
C ALA A 140 0.77 -7.64 11.38
N GLY A 141 1.71 -7.98 10.51
CA GLY A 141 2.16 -9.37 10.30
C GLY A 141 1.04 -10.31 9.89
N ILE A 142 0.14 -9.85 9.02
CA ILE A 142 -0.95 -10.65 8.48
C ILE A 142 -0.38 -11.68 7.49
N HIS A 143 -0.92 -12.90 7.52
CA HIS A 143 -0.53 -13.96 6.60
C HIS A 143 -0.83 -13.52 5.14
N PRO A 144 0.13 -13.63 4.20
CA PRO A 144 -0.05 -13.15 2.83
C PRO A 144 -1.31 -13.70 2.13
N ASP A 145 -1.66 -14.98 2.32
CA ASP A 145 -2.90 -15.56 1.77
C ASP A 145 -4.17 -14.81 2.18
N GLU A 146 -4.24 -14.31 3.42
CA GLU A 146 -5.41 -13.56 3.89
C GLU A 146 -5.50 -12.19 3.19
N VAL A 147 -4.33 -11.61 2.90
CA VAL A 147 -4.22 -10.34 2.19
C VAL A 147 -4.58 -10.53 0.72
N ASP A 148 -4.03 -11.56 0.06
CA ASP A 148 -4.36 -11.92 -1.33
C ASP A 148 -5.88 -12.14 -1.49
N GLN A 149 -6.48 -12.94 -0.61
CA GLN A 149 -7.92 -13.22 -0.65
C GLN A 149 -8.77 -11.96 -0.54
N TRP A 150 -8.36 -11.01 0.32
CA TRP A 150 -9.07 -9.74 0.46
C TRP A 150 -8.91 -8.84 -0.77
N TYR A 151 -7.68 -8.65 -1.26
CA TYR A 151 -7.43 -7.83 -2.46
C TYR A 151 -8.13 -8.42 -3.69
N LEU A 152 -8.07 -9.73 -3.87
CA LEU A 152 -8.75 -10.42 -4.97
C LEU A 152 -10.27 -10.37 -4.84
N GLY A 153 -10.80 -10.38 -3.62
CA GLY A 153 -12.24 -10.44 -3.35
C GLY A 153 -12.98 -9.10 -3.51
N ILE A 154 -12.32 -7.96 -3.33
CA ILE A 154 -13.03 -6.66 -3.24
C ILE A 154 -12.79 -5.71 -4.41
N TYR A 155 -11.67 -5.82 -5.12
CA TYR A 155 -11.35 -4.85 -6.17
C TYR A 155 -11.85 -5.32 -7.53
N ILE A 156 -12.59 -4.45 -8.22
CA ILE A 156 -13.18 -4.75 -9.52
C ILE A 156 -12.14 -5.14 -10.58
N ASP A 157 -10.91 -4.66 -10.45
CA ASP A 157 -9.82 -4.89 -11.39
C ASP A 157 -8.90 -6.05 -11.00
N ALA A 158 -9.20 -6.78 -9.92
CA ALA A 158 -8.38 -7.86 -9.43
C ALA A 158 -8.57 -9.13 -10.26
N VAL A 159 -7.46 -9.58 -10.84
CA VAL A 159 -7.29 -10.90 -11.46
C VAL A 159 -5.96 -11.42 -10.91
N GLU A 160 -5.87 -12.71 -10.58
CA GLU A 160 -4.74 -13.27 -9.83
C GLU A 160 -3.37 -12.81 -10.38
N TRP A 161 -3.18 -12.82 -11.70
CA TRP A 161 -1.88 -12.47 -12.30
C TRP A 161 -1.37 -11.06 -11.98
N VAL A 162 -2.27 -10.10 -11.78
CA VAL A 162 -1.90 -8.72 -11.43
C VAL A 162 -2.01 -8.49 -9.93
N GLU A 163 -2.94 -9.16 -9.27
CA GLU A 163 -3.21 -9.01 -7.85
C GLU A 163 -2.08 -9.62 -7.02
N ILE A 164 -1.80 -10.92 -7.17
CA ILE A 164 -0.89 -11.65 -6.27
C ILE A 164 0.54 -11.09 -6.30
N THR A 165 1.01 -10.63 -7.46
CA THR A 165 2.36 -10.05 -7.61
C THR A 165 2.47 -8.67 -6.99
N ASN A 166 1.39 -7.87 -7.02
CA ASN A 166 1.33 -6.61 -6.30
C ASN A 166 1.20 -6.84 -4.80
N THR A 167 0.33 -7.76 -4.39
CA THR A 167 0.04 -8.03 -2.99
C THR A 167 1.24 -8.65 -2.29
N ARG A 168 1.73 -9.81 -2.74
CA ARG A 168 2.89 -10.47 -2.11
C ARG A 168 4.19 -9.73 -2.31
N GLY A 169 4.49 -9.29 -3.53
CA GLY A 169 5.78 -8.69 -3.85
C GLY A 169 5.89 -7.25 -3.40
N MET A 170 5.07 -6.37 -3.99
CA MET A 170 5.18 -4.94 -3.73
C MET A 170 4.66 -4.58 -2.33
N SER A 171 3.49 -5.07 -1.94
CA SER A 171 2.85 -4.63 -0.70
C SER A 171 3.36 -5.36 0.53
N GLN A 172 3.43 -6.69 0.50
CA GLN A 172 3.75 -7.50 1.68
C GLN A 172 5.23 -7.88 1.77
N PHE A 173 6.02 -7.66 0.70
CA PHE A 173 7.43 -8.08 0.62
C PHE A 173 7.61 -9.58 0.98
N ALA A 174 6.57 -10.38 0.74
CA ALA A 174 6.52 -11.78 1.06
C ALA A 174 7.44 -12.61 0.16
N ASP A 175 7.82 -12.06 -1.00
CA ASP A 175 8.77 -12.65 -1.96
C ASP A 175 10.26 -12.36 -1.65
N GLY A 176 10.55 -11.70 -0.51
CA GLY A 176 11.92 -11.40 -0.11
C GLY A 176 12.66 -10.39 -0.99
N GLY A 177 11.95 -9.71 -1.89
CA GLY A 177 12.48 -8.61 -2.70
C GLY A 177 12.69 -8.93 -4.18
N ILE A 178 11.90 -9.85 -4.74
CA ILE A 178 11.87 -10.11 -6.19
C ILE A 178 11.31 -8.88 -6.92
N VAL A 179 10.19 -8.33 -6.44
CA VAL A 179 9.50 -7.17 -7.03
C VAL A 179 10.04 -5.84 -6.50
N ALA A 180 10.20 -5.73 -5.18
CA ALA A 180 10.59 -4.50 -4.50
C ALA A 180 11.96 -4.64 -3.84
N THR A 181 12.75 -3.57 -3.82
CA THR A 181 14.10 -3.60 -3.20
C THR A 181 14.09 -3.27 -1.70
N LYS A 182 12.94 -2.86 -1.14
CA LYS A 182 12.69 -2.67 0.29
C LYS A 182 11.19 -2.80 0.58
N PRO A 183 10.78 -3.17 1.79
CA PRO A 183 9.37 -3.19 2.17
C PRO A 183 8.77 -1.77 2.18
N TYR A 184 7.56 -1.62 1.65
CA TYR A 184 6.80 -0.37 1.66
C TYR A 184 6.04 -0.20 2.98
N VAL A 185 6.80 -0.02 4.06
CA VAL A 185 6.25 0.27 5.39
C VAL A 185 6.43 1.73 5.78
N SER A 186 5.47 2.29 6.49
CA SER A 186 5.57 3.65 7.03
C SER A 186 4.78 3.85 8.31
N SER A 187 5.23 4.80 9.13
CA SER A 187 4.50 5.25 10.30
C SER A 187 3.41 6.27 9.96
N ALA A 188 2.67 6.73 10.97
CA ALA A 188 1.59 7.71 10.79
C ALA A 188 2.06 9.04 10.18
N ASN A 189 3.37 9.35 10.27
CA ASN A 189 3.95 10.55 9.66
C ASN A 189 3.80 10.57 8.13
N TYR A 190 3.90 9.43 7.46
CA TYR A 190 3.66 9.37 6.00
C TYR A 190 2.19 9.64 5.69
N LEU A 191 1.28 8.96 6.39
CA LEU A 191 -0.16 9.13 6.23
C LEU A 191 -0.59 10.57 6.50
N HIS A 192 -0.02 11.24 7.49
CA HIS A 192 -0.30 12.64 7.78
C HIS A 192 0.14 13.58 6.65
N LYS A 193 1.33 13.35 6.07
CA LYS A 193 1.84 14.20 4.98
C LYS A 193 1.09 14.03 3.68
N MET A 194 0.69 12.80 3.37
CA MET A 194 0.09 12.44 2.09
C MET A 194 -1.44 12.47 2.10
N SER A 195 -2.07 12.76 3.26
CA SER A 195 -3.52 12.71 3.38
C SER A 195 -4.13 13.69 4.37
N HIS A 196 -5.46 13.84 4.27
CA HIS A 196 -6.26 14.54 5.27
C HIS A 196 -6.81 13.61 6.38
N TYR A 197 -6.44 12.32 6.40
CA TYR A 197 -7.05 11.33 7.30
C TYR A 197 -6.76 11.56 8.78
N CYS A 198 -5.57 12.07 9.12
CA CYS A 198 -5.20 12.29 10.51
C CYS A 198 -6.04 13.41 11.17
N SER A 199 -6.61 14.32 10.38
CA SER A 199 -7.51 15.34 10.88
C SER A 199 -8.85 14.71 11.26
N GLY A 200 -9.20 14.78 12.55
CA GLY A 200 -10.40 14.15 13.09
C GLY A 200 -10.33 12.62 13.17
N CYS A 201 -9.13 12.04 13.24
CA CYS A 201 -8.95 10.63 13.60
C CYS A 201 -9.06 10.46 15.13
N SER A 202 -9.52 9.30 15.60
CA SER A 202 -9.54 8.98 17.05
C SER A 202 -8.13 8.90 17.66
N TYR A 203 -7.11 8.72 16.81
CA TYR A 203 -5.72 8.63 17.19
C TYR A 203 -4.91 9.87 16.79
N ASP A 204 -3.93 10.21 17.62
CA ASP A 204 -2.95 11.25 17.36
C ASP A 204 -1.73 10.67 16.61
N HIS A 205 -1.51 11.16 15.39
CA HIS A 205 -0.39 10.76 14.55
C HIS A 205 0.99 11.12 15.13
N LYS A 206 1.07 12.08 16.06
CA LYS A 206 2.33 12.50 16.70
C LYS A 206 2.73 11.60 17.87
N LYS A 207 1.76 10.93 18.49
CA LYS A 207 1.98 10.06 19.66
C LYS A 207 2.45 8.68 19.23
N LYS A 208 3.56 8.22 19.82
CA LYS A 208 4.09 6.85 19.65
C LYS A 208 3.65 5.90 20.78
N LEU A 209 3.32 6.45 21.95
CA LEU A 209 3.03 5.73 23.18
C LEU A 209 1.80 6.33 23.86
N GLY A 210 1.14 5.50 24.67
CA GLY A 210 0.03 5.88 25.52
C GLY A 210 -1.30 5.99 24.79
N GLU A 211 -2.31 6.45 25.52
CA GLU A 211 -3.67 6.53 25.02
C GLU A 211 -3.76 7.39 23.76
N LYS A 212 -4.52 6.88 22.77
CA LYS A 212 -4.73 7.51 21.46
C LYS A 212 -3.45 7.62 20.60
N ALA A 213 -2.35 6.94 20.93
CA ALA A 213 -1.20 6.86 20.02
C ALA A 213 -1.58 6.16 18.72
N CYS A 214 -1.25 6.72 17.55
CA CYS A 214 -1.59 6.07 16.29
C CYS A 214 -0.93 4.68 16.18
N PRO A 215 -1.68 3.59 15.91
CA PRO A 215 -1.14 2.23 15.83
C PRO A 215 0.01 2.09 14.82
N PHE A 216 -0.04 2.78 13.69
CA PHE A 216 1.04 2.78 12.69
C PHE A 216 2.41 3.21 13.27
N ASN A 217 2.45 4.00 14.34
CA ASN A 217 3.72 4.46 14.90
C ASN A 217 4.46 3.35 15.67
N SER A 218 3.77 2.62 16.55
CA SER A 218 4.39 1.54 17.31
C SER A 218 4.58 0.29 16.44
N LEU A 219 3.57 -0.06 15.63
CA LEU A 219 3.64 -1.20 14.70
C LEU A 219 4.78 -1.06 13.68
N TYR A 220 5.10 0.16 13.24
CA TYR A 220 6.24 0.42 12.36
C TYR A 220 7.58 0.02 12.98
N TRP A 221 7.83 0.40 14.23
CA TRP A 221 9.07 0.06 14.90
C TRP A 221 9.12 -1.41 15.33
N ASP A 222 7.99 -1.96 15.77
CA ASP A 222 7.86 -3.39 16.05
C ASP A 222 8.17 -4.24 14.81
N PHE A 223 7.63 -3.90 13.64
CA PHE A 223 7.93 -4.57 12.37
C PHE A 223 9.42 -4.60 12.05
N LEU A 224 10.10 -3.47 12.25
CA LEU A 224 11.53 -3.38 11.98
C LEU A 224 12.33 -4.21 12.99
N GLU A 225 11.98 -4.16 14.27
CA GLU A 225 12.70 -4.89 15.30
C GLU A 225 12.54 -6.40 15.14
N ARG A 226 11.30 -6.90 14.99
CA ARG A 226 11.04 -8.34 14.85
C ARG A 226 11.65 -8.94 13.57
N ASN A 227 11.80 -8.14 12.52
CA ASN A 227 12.40 -8.55 11.24
C ASN A 227 13.85 -8.08 11.06
N ARG A 228 14.50 -7.59 12.13
CA ARG A 228 15.86 -7.03 12.08
C ARG A 228 16.85 -7.99 11.45
N GLY A 229 16.79 -9.28 11.81
CA GLY A 229 17.71 -10.31 11.29
C GLY A 229 17.74 -10.39 9.76
N SER A 230 16.57 -10.28 9.12
CA SER A 230 16.42 -10.33 7.67
C SER A 230 16.66 -8.97 7.00
N LEU A 231 16.19 -7.88 7.62
CA LEU A 231 16.16 -6.56 6.98
C LEU A 231 17.41 -5.71 7.23
N GLN A 232 18.18 -5.93 8.29
CA GLN A 232 19.35 -5.10 8.60
C GLN A 232 20.46 -5.18 7.54
N LYS A 233 20.49 -6.30 6.78
CA LYS A 233 21.44 -6.50 5.68
C LYS A 233 21.06 -5.70 4.43
N ASN A 234 19.83 -5.21 4.34
CA ASN A 234 19.38 -4.41 3.20
C ASN A 234 19.99 -2.99 3.28
N PRO A 235 20.80 -2.57 2.29
CA PRO A 235 21.46 -1.26 2.31
C PRO A 235 20.49 -0.08 2.41
N ARG A 236 19.26 -0.22 1.86
CA ARG A 236 18.22 0.81 1.90
C ARG A 236 17.57 0.97 3.28
N MET A 237 17.79 0.01 4.19
CA MET A 237 17.24 0.02 5.56
C MET A 237 18.22 0.54 6.60
N GLY A 238 19.51 0.70 6.25
CA GLY A 238 20.57 1.03 7.22
C GLY A 238 20.33 2.32 8.00
N MET A 239 19.84 3.39 7.34
CA MET A 239 19.52 4.64 8.04
C MET A 239 18.36 4.49 9.03
N ILE A 240 17.37 3.66 8.72
CA ILE A 240 16.22 3.42 9.59
C ILE A 240 16.67 2.72 10.88
N TYR A 241 17.50 1.69 10.78
CA TYR A 241 18.05 1.01 11.96
C TYR A 241 18.98 1.90 12.78
N ARG A 242 19.79 2.76 12.15
CA ARG A 242 20.58 3.76 12.88
C ARG A 242 19.72 4.73 13.68
N VAL A 243 18.56 5.14 13.16
CA VAL A 243 17.61 5.99 13.91
C VAL A 243 17.01 5.19 15.07
N TRP A 244 16.64 3.93 14.84
CA TRP A 244 16.12 3.06 15.89
C TRP A 244 17.14 2.87 17.02
N ASP A 245 18.41 2.63 16.69
CA ASP A 245 19.48 2.36 17.66
C ASP A 245 19.89 3.53 18.54
N LYS A 246 19.49 4.75 18.18
CA LYS A 246 19.66 5.92 19.04
C LYS A 246 18.64 6.01 20.18
N ASN A 247 17.58 5.21 20.16
CA ASN A 247 16.59 5.18 21.24
C ASN A 247 17.13 4.42 22.46
N SER A 248 16.80 4.89 23.67
CA SER A 248 17.11 4.16 24.89
C SER A 248 16.42 2.80 24.92
N ALA A 249 17.02 1.83 25.62
CA ALA A 249 16.43 0.50 25.78
C ALA A 249 15.00 0.55 26.35
N GLU A 250 14.77 1.43 27.33
CA GLU A 250 13.45 1.65 27.91
C GLU A 250 12.44 2.15 26.88
N ASN A 251 12.80 3.16 26.06
CA ASN A 251 11.90 3.67 25.03
C ASN A 251 11.60 2.61 23.95
N LYS A 252 12.61 1.80 23.57
CA LYS A 252 12.41 0.69 22.63
C LYS A 252 11.41 -0.32 23.19
N LYS A 253 11.59 -0.73 24.46
CA LYS A 253 10.71 -1.66 25.16
C LYS A 253 9.26 -1.16 25.20
N GLN A 254 9.03 0.08 25.62
CA GLN A 254 7.69 0.67 25.68
C GLN A 254 7.00 0.71 24.32
N ILE A 255 7.74 1.00 23.24
CA ILE A 255 7.18 1.04 21.87
C ILE A 255 6.74 -0.36 21.42
N ILE A 256 7.54 -1.38 21.72
CA ILE A 256 7.22 -2.78 21.40
C ILE A 256 6.02 -3.25 22.22
N GLU A 257 5.98 -2.94 23.52
CA GLU A 257 4.83 -3.27 24.39
C GLU A 257 3.54 -2.58 23.91
N GLN A 258 3.63 -1.32 23.48
CA GLN A 258 2.51 -0.60 22.88
C GLN A 258 2.02 -1.30 21.60
N ALA A 259 2.92 -1.74 20.72
CA ALA A 259 2.58 -2.47 19.51
C ALA A 259 1.90 -3.82 19.83
N ALA A 260 2.46 -4.59 20.77
CA ALA A 260 1.89 -5.85 21.22
C ALA A 260 0.45 -5.65 21.75
N SER A 261 0.21 -4.63 22.58
CA SER A 261 -1.13 -4.33 23.11
C SER A 261 -2.17 -3.97 22.04
N TYR A 262 -1.73 -3.45 20.88
CA TYR A 262 -2.60 -3.19 19.73
C TYR A 262 -2.84 -4.45 18.90
N LEU A 263 -1.85 -5.32 18.77
CA LEU A 263 -1.99 -6.60 18.07
C LEU A 263 -2.87 -7.60 18.84
N GLU A 264 -2.81 -7.61 20.18
CA GLU A 264 -3.69 -8.41 21.03
C GLU A 264 -5.15 -7.99 20.91
N ARG A 265 -5.40 -6.69 20.73
CA ARG A 265 -6.75 -6.10 20.60
C ARG A 265 -7.01 -5.61 19.19
N ILE A 266 -6.46 -6.30 18.19
CA ILE A 266 -6.47 -5.84 16.80
C ILE A 266 -7.89 -5.62 16.25
N GLU A 267 -8.87 -6.37 16.75
CA GLU A 267 -10.29 -6.24 16.39
C GLU A 267 -10.95 -4.96 16.95
N GLU A 268 -10.37 -4.32 17.96
CA GLU A 268 -10.93 -3.13 18.63
C GLU A 268 -10.36 -1.79 18.10
N LEU A 269 -9.38 -1.87 17.18
CA LEU A 269 -8.62 -0.72 16.68
C LEU A 269 -9.44 0.26 15.85
#